data_AF-A0A963N6B3-F1
#
_entry.id   AF-A0A963N6B3-F1
#
_cell.length_a   1.000
_cell.length_b   1.000
_cell.length_c   1.000
_cell.angle_alpha   90.00
_cell.angle_beta   90.00
_cell.angle_gamma   90.00
#
_symmetry.space_group_name_H-M   'P 1'
#
loop_
_entity.id
_entity.type
_entity.pdbx_description
1 polymer ?
#
loop_
_entity_poly.entity_id
_entity_poly.type
_entity_poly.pdbx_seq_one_letter_code
_entity_poly.pdbx_strand_id
1 'polypeptide(L)'
;NNSSLGLVFQQQTMFYGERIYASKFKGMPDFPRVAEGFGLAAVDLDGESDPRAALAAALSARGPVLIHASIATTEQVLPMVPPGAANKDMIGG
;
A
#
# COMPACT_ATOMS: atom_id res chain seq x y z
N ASN A 1 -0.57 2.76 -2.15
CA ASN A 1 -1.03 3.56 -1.00
C ASN A 1 -2.25 2.88 -0.38
N ASN A 2 -2.15 2.37 0.83
CA ASN A 2 -3.27 1.72 1.54
C ASN A 2 -3.81 2.56 2.71
N SER A 3 -3.39 3.83 2.81
CA SER A 3 -3.79 4.79 3.86
C SER A 3 -3.57 4.31 5.30
N SER A 4 -2.67 3.36 5.52
CA SER A 4 -2.37 2.80 6.84
C SER A 4 -0.92 2.30 6.95
N LEU A 5 -0.52 1.95 8.18
CA LEU A 5 0.62 1.08 8.42
C LEU A 5 0.15 -0.38 8.29
N GLY A 6 -0.01 -0.84 7.04
CA GLY A 6 -0.71 -2.09 6.69
C GLY A 6 -0.34 -3.31 7.53
N LEU A 7 0.96 -3.56 7.77
CA LEU A 7 1.41 -4.69 8.59
C LEU A 7 0.93 -4.61 10.05
N VAL A 8 0.99 -3.41 10.64
CA VAL A 8 0.53 -3.17 12.02
C VAL A 8 -0.99 -3.23 12.07
N PHE A 9 -1.66 -2.66 11.07
CA PHE A 9 -3.12 -2.72 10.92
C PHE A 9 -3.61 -4.17 10.85
N GLN A 10 -2.98 -5.01 10.02
CA GLN A 10 -3.30 -6.44 9.90
C GLN A 10 -3.12 -7.16 11.25
N GLN A 11 -2.00 -6.96 11.93
CA GLN A 11 -1.76 -7.58 13.24
C GLN A 11 -2.78 -7.12 14.30
N GLN A 12 -3.09 -5.83 14.37
CA GLN A 12 -4.09 -5.28 15.30
C GLN A 12 -5.48 -5.87 15.04
N THR A 13 -5.83 -6.04 13.76
CA THR A 13 -7.07 -6.68 13.34
C THR A 13 -7.12 -8.14 13.77
N MET A 14 -6.07 -8.91 13.50
CA MET A 14 -6.07 -10.37 13.73
C MET A 14 -5.86 -10.78 15.20
N PHE A 15 -5.02 -10.06 15.95
CA PHE A 15 -4.50 -10.55 17.23
C PHE A 15 -4.76 -9.64 18.43
N TYR A 16 -5.31 -8.43 18.22
CA TYR A 16 -5.54 -7.46 19.30
C TYR A 16 -7.00 -7.02 19.39
N GLY A 17 -7.94 -7.89 19.00
CA GLY A 17 -9.38 -7.66 19.09
C GLY A 17 -9.84 -6.44 18.30
N GLU A 18 -9.28 -6.24 17.10
CA GLU A 18 -9.57 -5.10 16.22
C GLU A 18 -9.33 -3.73 16.86
N ARG A 19 -8.50 -3.66 17.90
CA ARG A 19 -8.13 -2.40 18.54
C ARG A 19 -7.12 -1.65 17.69
N ILE A 20 -7.63 -0.97 16.67
CA ILE A 20 -6.83 -0.19 15.73
C ILE A 20 -6.31 1.08 16.42
N TYR A 21 -5.00 1.16 16.58
CA TYR A 21 -4.35 2.28 17.25
C TYR A 21 -3.07 2.70 16.54
N ALA A 22 -2.95 4.00 16.25
CA ALA A 22 -1.78 4.62 15.60
C ALA A 22 -1.32 3.95 14.28
N SER A 23 -2.21 3.22 13.60
CA SER A 23 -1.93 2.49 12.37
C SER A 23 -2.76 2.95 11.18
N LYS A 24 -3.76 3.80 11.38
CA LYS A 24 -4.46 4.53 10.31
C LYS A 24 -3.97 5.98 10.28
N PHE A 25 -3.77 6.51 9.09
CA PHE A 25 -3.43 7.91 8.95
C PHE A 25 -4.70 8.78 8.95
N LYS A 26 -4.64 9.96 9.60
CA LYS A 26 -5.77 10.90 9.69
C LYS A 26 -5.95 11.75 8.43
N GLY A 27 -4.90 11.89 7.63
CA GLY A 27 -4.91 12.61 6.36
C GLY A 27 -3.81 12.07 5.46
N MET A 28 -4.08 12.06 4.16
CA MET A 28 -3.14 11.56 3.16
C MET A 28 -2.42 12.69 2.44
N PRO A 29 -1.07 12.65 2.38
CA PRO A 29 -0.33 13.50 1.47
C PRO A 29 -0.75 13.22 0.04
N ASP A 30 -0.80 14.29 -0.75
CA ASP A 30 -0.88 14.23 -2.19
C ASP A 30 0.51 13.90 -2.74
N PHE A 31 0.85 12.60 -2.77
CA PHE A 31 2.17 12.12 -3.19
C PHE A 31 2.55 12.55 -4.63
N PRO A 32 1.63 12.53 -5.62
CA PRO A 32 1.90 13.09 -6.94
C PRO A 32 2.35 14.56 -6.89
N ARG A 33 1.58 15.44 -6.22
CA ARG A 33 1.95 16.86 -6.10
C ARG A 33 3.28 17.07 -5.37
N VAL A 34 3.56 16.26 -4.36
CA VAL A 34 4.86 16.30 -3.66
C VAL A 34 6.00 15.98 -4.64
N ALA A 35 5.88 14.91 -5.43
CA ALA A 35 6.89 14.53 -6.42
C ALA A 35 7.11 15.64 -7.47
N GLU A 36 6.03 16.22 -7.99
CA GLU A 36 6.10 17.36 -8.93
C GLU A 36 6.86 18.55 -8.33
N GLY A 37 6.62 18.85 -7.04
CA GLY A 37 7.33 19.91 -6.31
C GLY A 37 8.84 19.66 -6.16
N PHE A 38 9.28 18.40 -6.20
CA PHE A 38 10.70 18.02 -6.22
C PHE A 38 11.27 17.89 -7.65
N GLY A 39 10.48 18.17 -8.69
CA GLY A 39 10.89 18.05 -10.09
C GLY A 39 10.89 16.62 -10.62
N LEU A 40 10.19 15.70 -9.95
CA LEU A 40 9.98 14.33 -10.44
C LEU A 40 8.68 14.29 -11.23
N ALA A 41 8.66 13.47 -12.29
CA ALA A 41 7.40 13.08 -12.90
C ALA A 41 6.59 12.21 -11.93
N ALA A 42 5.28 12.32 -11.98
CA ALA A 42 4.37 11.49 -11.21
C ALA A 42 3.24 10.96 -12.10
N VAL A 43 2.77 9.74 -11.80
CA VAL A 43 1.57 9.17 -12.40
C VAL A 43 0.66 8.66 -11.29
N ASP A 44 -0.63 8.97 -11.39
CA ASP A 44 -1.65 8.47 -10.47
C ASP A 44 -2.53 7.44 -11.18
N LEU A 45 -2.25 6.15 -10.93
CA LEU A 45 -2.95 5.05 -11.59
C LEU A 45 -4.43 4.97 -11.22
N ASP A 46 -4.86 5.59 -10.10
CA ASP A 46 -6.25 5.57 -9.65
C ASP A 46 -7.15 6.44 -10.56
N GLY A 47 -6.58 7.45 -11.21
CA GLY A 47 -7.29 8.36 -12.12
C GLY A 47 -7.24 7.93 -13.59
N GLU A 48 -6.48 6.89 -13.92
CA GLU A 48 -6.24 6.47 -15.30
C GLU A 48 -7.33 5.54 -15.83
N SER A 49 -7.76 5.78 -17.07
CA SER A 49 -8.71 4.90 -17.76
C SER A 49 -8.11 3.53 -18.13
N ASP A 50 -6.78 3.48 -18.32
CA ASP A 50 -6.00 2.26 -18.48
C ASP A 50 -4.76 2.29 -17.59
N PRO A 51 -4.89 1.84 -16.32
CA PRO A 51 -3.78 1.83 -15.37
C PRO A 51 -2.61 0.96 -15.80
N ARG A 52 -2.83 -0.08 -16.63
CA ARG A 52 -1.76 -0.97 -17.08
C ARG A 52 -0.90 -0.30 -18.15
N ALA A 53 -1.54 0.39 -19.09
CA ALA A 53 -0.82 1.17 -20.09
C ALA A 53 -0.04 2.34 -19.43
N ALA A 54 -0.67 3.05 -18.49
CA ALA A 54 -0.02 4.13 -17.75
C ALA A 54 1.19 3.64 -16.94
N LEU A 55 1.08 2.49 -16.26
CA LEU A 55 2.18 1.85 -15.56
C LEU A 55 3.33 1.47 -16.52
N ALA A 56 3.01 0.85 -17.66
CA ALA A 56 4.01 0.48 -18.66
C ALA A 56 4.76 1.70 -19.22
N ALA A 57 4.05 2.80 -19.46
CA ALA A 57 4.65 4.07 -19.89
C ALA A 57 5.56 4.65 -18.80
N ALA A 58 5.13 4.67 -17.54
CA ALA A 58 5.93 5.15 -16.41
C ALA A 58 7.22 4.35 -16.22
N LEU A 59 7.16 3.01 -16.34
CA LEU A 59 8.34 2.14 -16.26
C LEU A 59 9.30 2.31 -17.44
N SER A 60 8.80 2.77 -18.59
CA SER A 60 9.60 3.01 -19.80
C SER A 60 10.17 4.43 -19.88
N ALA A 61 9.72 5.33 -19.01
CA ALA A 61 10.15 6.72 -19.00
C ALA A 61 11.63 6.84 -18.62
N ARG A 62 12.32 7.82 -19.21
CA ARG A 62 13.69 8.14 -18.81
C ARG A 62 13.67 9.06 -17.58
N GLY A 63 14.40 8.66 -16.55
CA GLY A 63 14.51 9.42 -15.31
C GLY A 63 13.56 8.92 -14.21
N PRO A 64 13.57 9.57 -13.03
CA PRO A 64 12.76 9.14 -11.91
C PRO A 64 11.28 9.48 -12.12
N VAL A 65 10.41 8.53 -11.76
CA VAL A 65 8.95 8.69 -11.78
C VAL A 65 8.38 8.17 -10.46
N LEU A 66 7.51 8.95 -9.82
CA LEU A 66 6.68 8.47 -8.72
C LEU A 66 5.40 7.83 -9.30
N ILE A 67 5.12 6.60 -8.89
CA ILE A 67 3.88 5.90 -9.25
C ILE A 67 2.99 5.87 -8.01
N HIS A 68 1.86 6.55 -8.06
CA HIS A 68 0.80 6.45 -7.06
C HIS A 68 -0.22 5.40 -7.52
N ALA A 69 -0.51 4.45 -6.63
CA ALA A 69 -1.48 3.38 -6.87
C ALA A 69 -2.13 3.03 -5.54
N SER A 70 -3.43 3.25 -5.39
CA SER A 70 -4.14 2.88 -4.18
C SER A 70 -4.45 1.39 -4.13
N ILE A 71 -4.51 0.85 -2.92
CA ILE A 71 -5.04 -0.48 -2.64
C ILE A 71 -5.92 -0.39 -1.39
N ALA A 72 -6.86 -1.32 -1.24
CA ALA A 72 -7.72 -1.33 -0.06
C ALA A 72 -6.90 -1.58 1.22
N THR A 73 -7.21 -0.84 2.28
CA THR A 73 -6.57 -0.98 3.59
C THR A 73 -6.77 -2.36 4.22
N THR A 74 -7.82 -3.06 3.81
CA THR A 74 -8.21 -4.39 4.30
C THR A 74 -7.52 -5.53 3.58
N GLU A 75 -6.73 -5.26 2.53
CA GLU A 75 -5.93 -6.29 1.87
C GLU A 75 -4.88 -6.83 2.85
N GLN A 76 -4.90 -8.15 3.04
CA GLN A 76 -4.05 -8.84 3.99
C GLN A 76 -2.98 -9.65 3.25
N VAL A 77 -1.80 -9.74 3.84
CA VAL A 77 -0.75 -10.64 3.36
C VAL A 77 -0.99 -12.03 3.97
N LEU A 78 -1.28 -13.01 3.13
CA LEU A 78 -1.51 -14.42 3.47
C LEU A 78 -0.74 -15.32 2.48
N PRO A 79 -0.33 -16.54 2.90
CA PRO A 79 -0.47 -17.10 4.23
C PRO A 79 0.45 -16.41 5.27
N MET A 80 0.06 -16.50 6.54
CA MET A 80 0.81 -15.88 7.65
C MET A 80 0.96 -16.85 8.82
N VAL A 81 2.18 -16.98 9.35
CA VAL A 81 2.42 -17.70 10.61
C VAL A 81 2.13 -16.76 11.79
N PRO A 82 1.19 -17.10 12.69
CA PRO A 82 0.91 -16.29 13.89
C PRO A 82 2.14 -16.17 14.80
N PRO A 83 2.25 -15.09 15.59
CA PRO A 83 3.30 -14.96 16.59
C PRO A 83 3.33 -16.16 17.55
N GLY A 84 4.46 -16.85 17.62
CA GLY A 84 4.66 -18.02 18.47
C GLY A 84 4.14 -19.35 17.92
N ALA A 85 3.55 -19.37 16.71
CA ALA A 85 3.15 -20.61 16.05
C ALA A 85 4.30 -21.25 15.25
N ALA A 86 4.19 -22.55 14.94
CA ALA A 86 5.11 -23.22 14.04
C ALA A 86 4.77 -22.91 12.57
N ASN A 87 5.74 -23.02 11.66
CA ASN A 87 5.53 -22.75 10.22
C ASN A 87 4.44 -23.62 9.56
N LYS A 88 4.12 -24.78 10.13
CA LYS A 88 3.04 -25.65 9.64
C LYS A 88 1.64 -25.18 10.05
N ASP A 89 1.54 -24.20 10.96
CA ASP A 89 0.31 -23.72 11.57
C ASP A 89 -0.05 -22.32 11.02
N MET A 90 -0.02 -22.18 9.69
CA MET A 90 -0.29 -20.93 8.98
C MET A 90 -1.79 -20.60 8.93
N ILE A 91 -2.12 -19.31 9.01
CA ILE A 91 -3.44 -18.77 8.68
C ILE A 91 -3.50 -18.56 7.17
N GLY A 92 -4.56 -19.07 6.54
CA GLY A 92 -4.82 -18.85 5.12
C GLY A 92 -4.06 -19.79 4.15
N GLY A 93 -3.28 -20.75 4.67
CA GLY A 93 -2.64 -21.80 3.87
C GLY A 93 -1.37 -22.34 4.50
#